data_AF-G3IMP7-F1
#
_entry.id   AF-G3IMP7-F1
#
_cell.length_a   1.000
_cell.length_b   1.000
_cell.length_c   1.000
_cell.angle_alpha   90.00
_cell.angle_beta   90.00
_cell.angle_gamma   90.00
#
_symmetry.space_group_name_H-M   'P 1'
#
loop_
_entity.id
_entity.type
_entity.pdbx_description
1 polymer ?
#
loop_
_entity_poly.entity_id
_entity_poly.type
_entity_poly.pdbx_seq_one_letter_code
_entity_poly.pdbx_strand_id
1 'polypeptide(L)'
;MTMVFLMEVTQDYQEMFQESLKKLRKKQQEAERLKAVIQEKRESWKNQVEPERHRIQIEFKQLQSSLDWVERREPRKLEVEEKKGLSIIEKAEGELIHKSQSLKDLISDLEHRCQGSTVELLKDASDVTKKEFWTLSSSSSPHQAEEFASSPASQRDAVSLSRIDNRPKQLGGLSLNPQTANLNLVPSKNRRQVRFVGAKLSKPSCLEEHYD
;
A
#
# COMPACT_ATOMS: atom_id res chain seq x y z
N MET A 1 15.62 80.75 -46.84
CA MET A 1 15.59 80.22 -45.45
C MET A 1 14.80 78.92 -45.32
N THR A 2 13.72 78.71 -46.08
CA THR A 2 12.84 77.52 -45.97
C THR A 2 13.47 76.21 -46.43
N MET A 3 14.33 76.24 -47.47
CA MET A 3 14.91 75.01 -48.04
C MET A 3 16.00 74.38 -47.14
N VAL A 4 16.81 75.21 -46.46
CA VAL A 4 17.85 74.74 -45.52
C VAL A 4 17.20 74.08 -44.30
N PHE A 5 16.15 74.70 -43.75
CA PHE A 5 15.37 74.15 -42.63
C PHE A 5 14.72 72.80 -42.99
N LEU A 6 14.19 72.67 -44.21
CA LEU A 6 13.58 71.42 -44.66
C LEU A 6 14.62 70.29 -44.79
N MET A 7 15.85 70.59 -45.20
CA MET A 7 16.94 69.60 -45.30
C MET A 7 17.42 69.15 -43.91
N GLU A 8 17.60 70.06 -42.95
CA GLU A 8 17.96 69.70 -41.57
C GLU A 8 16.89 68.83 -40.91
N VAL A 9 15.61 69.23 -41.01
CA VAL A 9 14.50 68.44 -40.47
C VAL A 9 14.42 67.07 -41.12
N THR A 10 14.66 66.96 -42.43
CA THR A 10 14.69 65.67 -43.14
C THR A 10 15.82 64.77 -42.65
N GLN A 11 17.01 65.33 -42.39
CA GLN A 11 18.17 64.59 -41.88
C GLN A 11 17.93 64.07 -40.46
N ASP A 12 17.36 64.89 -39.57
CA ASP A 12 17.04 64.48 -38.20
C ASP A 12 16.06 63.30 -38.16
N TYR A 13 15.01 63.34 -38.99
CA TYR A 13 14.06 62.22 -39.09
C TYR A 13 14.72 60.96 -39.68
N GLN A 14 15.62 61.13 -40.66
CA GLN A 14 16.36 60.00 -41.24
C GLN A 14 17.21 59.29 -40.18
N GLU A 15 17.92 60.03 -39.33
CA GLU A 15 18.72 59.47 -38.24
C GLU A 15 17.85 58.78 -37.19
N MET A 16 16.74 59.39 -36.78
CA MET A 16 15.76 58.79 -35.86
C MET A 16 15.20 57.46 -36.39
N PHE A 17 14.88 57.40 -37.69
CA PHE A 17 14.40 56.17 -38.31
C PHE A 17 15.49 55.11 -38.40
N GLN A 18 16.73 55.48 -38.70
CA GLN A 18 17.85 54.53 -38.71
C GLN A 18 18.11 53.94 -37.31
N GLU A 19 18.04 54.75 -36.26
CA GLU A 19 18.20 54.26 -34.88
C GLU A 19 17.04 53.32 -34.48
N SER A 20 15.80 53.71 -34.84
CA SER A 20 14.61 52.89 -34.61
C SER A 20 14.70 51.55 -35.33
N LEU A 21 15.14 51.54 -36.59
CA LEU A 21 15.36 50.31 -37.36
C LEU A 21 16.40 49.40 -36.72
N LYS A 22 17.50 49.94 -36.19
CA LYS A 22 18.50 49.15 -35.45
C LYS A 22 17.89 48.50 -34.20
N LYS A 23 17.09 49.25 -33.43
CA LYS A 23 16.40 48.74 -32.23
C LYS A 23 15.38 47.66 -32.59
N LEU A 24 14.58 47.87 -33.63
CA LEU A 24 13.56 46.93 -34.09
C LEU A 24 14.19 45.62 -34.60
N ARG A 25 15.27 45.69 -35.39
CA ARG A 25 15.99 44.49 -35.87
C ARG A 25 16.53 43.65 -34.72
N LYS A 26 17.09 44.27 -33.66
CA LYS A 26 17.54 43.55 -32.46
C LYS A 26 16.37 42.87 -31.74
N LYS A 27 15.23 43.55 -31.59
CA LYS A 27 14.03 42.97 -30.98
C LYS A 27 13.45 41.81 -31.80
N GLN A 28 13.48 41.91 -33.13
CA GLN A 28 13.07 40.82 -34.02
C GLN A 28 13.95 39.58 -33.81
N GLN A 29 15.28 39.75 -33.79
CA GLN A 29 16.20 38.63 -33.58
C GLN A 29 16.00 37.96 -32.21
N GLU A 30 15.75 38.73 -31.15
CA GLU A 30 15.45 38.18 -29.83
C GLU A 30 14.10 37.42 -29.82
N ALA A 31 13.09 37.93 -30.53
CA ALA A 31 11.81 37.24 -30.67
C ALA A 31 11.95 35.89 -31.41
N GLU A 32 12.79 35.83 -32.45
CA GLU A 32 13.12 34.60 -33.17
C GLU A 32 13.86 33.58 -32.28
N ARG A 33 14.82 34.06 -31.47
CA ARG A 33 15.52 33.22 -30.48
C ARG A 33 14.56 32.66 -29.43
N LEU A 34 13.68 33.49 -28.88
CA LEU A 34 12.69 33.06 -27.90
C LEU A 34 11.69 32.06 -28.50
N LYS A 35 11.31 32.23 -29.77
CA LYS A 35 10.46 31.26 -30.49
C LYS A 35 11.11 29.89 -30.56
N ALA A 36 12.41 29.81 -30.87
CA ALA A 36 13.15 28.55 -30.88
C ALA A 36 13.18 27.88 -29.48
N VAL A 37 13.47 28.66 -28.43
CA VAL A 37 13.46 28.15 -27.04
C VAL A 37 12.08 27.62 -26.63
N ILE A 38 11.00 28.30 -27.04
CA ILE A 38 9.63 27.85 -26.76
C ILE A 38 9.34 26.52 -27.49
N GLN A 39 9.78 26.38 -28.74
CA GLN A 39 9.61 25.14 -29.50
C GLN A 39 10.38 23.97 -28.87
N GLU A 40 11.64 24.18 -28.51
CA GLU A 40 12.47 23.19 -27.81
C GLU A 40 11.83 22.78 -26.47
N LYS A 41 11.37 23.75 -25.68
CA LYS A 41 10.65 23.45 -24.43
C LYS A 41 9.39 22.62 -24.69
N ARG A 42 8.59 22.96 -25.71
CA ARG A 42 7.39 22.20 -26.06
C ARG A 42 7.72 20.73 -26.39
N GLU A 43 8.78 20.49 -27.14
CA GLU A 43 9.22 19.14 -27.50
C GLU A 43 9.76 18.38 -26.28
N SER A 44 10.59 19.03 -25.47
CA SER A 44 11.08 18.46 -24.21
C SER A 44 9.95 18.04 -23.26
N TRP A 45 8.92 18.89 -23.11
CA TRP A 45 7.74 18.57 -22.32
C TRP A 45 6.98 17.36 -22.88
N LYS A 46 6.77 17.27 -24.20
CA LYS A 46 6.12 16.10 -24.81
C LYS A 46 6.91 14.82 -24.57
N ASN A 47 8.23 14.88 -24.73
CA ASN A 47 9.12 13.73 -24.55
C ASN A 47 9.19 13.26 -23.09
N GLN A 48 8.90 14.13 -22.11
CA GLN A 48 8.85 13.77 -20.69
C GLN A 48 7.48 13.23 -20.27
N VAL A 49 6.38 13.80 -20.76
CA VAL A 49 5.03 13.45 -20.28
C VAL A 49 4.61 12.04 -20.69
N GLU A 50 4.92 11.61 -21.92
CA GLU A 50 4.48 10.30 -22.40
C GLU A 50 5.10 9.14 -21.61
N PRO A 51 6.42 9.07 -21.36
CA PRO A 51 7.00 8.03 -20.52
C PRO A 51 6.43 8.01 -19.09
N GLU A 52 6.18 9.18 -18.50
CA GLU A 52 5.59 9.27 -17.16
C GLU A 52 4.15 8.72 -17.12
N ARG A 53 3.34 9.00 -18.15
CA ARG A 53 2.00 8.39 -18.31
C ARG A 53 2.08 6.88 -18.37
N HIS A 54 3.00 6.33 -19.16
CA HIS A 54 3.19 4.88 -19.27
C HIS A 54 3.68 4.28 -17.95
N ARG A 55 4.62 4.93 -17.25
CA ARG A 55 5.10 4.47 -15.94
C ARG A 55 3.96 4.36 -14.94
N ILE A 56 3.14 5.41 -14.82
CA ILE A 56 1.98 5.42 -13.91
C ILE A 56 1.03 4.26 -14.25
N GLN A 57 0.72 4.03 -15.53
CA GLN A 57 -0.14 2.92 -15.93
C GLN A 57 0.43 1.55 -15.56
N ILE A 58 1.74 1.34 -15.70
CA ILE A 58 2.41 0.10 -15.33
C ILE A 58 2.36 -0.11 -13.81
N GLU A 59 2.63 0.93 -13.02
CA GLU A 59 2.56 0.86 -11.56
C GLU A 59 1.15 0.49 -11.09
N PHE A 60 0.11 1.08 -11.67
CA PHE A 60 -1.29 0.73 -11.35
C PHE A 60 -1.63 -0.72 -11.72
N LYS A 61 -1.17 -1.22 -12.87
CA LYS A 61 -1.37 -2.63 -13.25
C LYS A 61 -0.70 -3.60 -12.28
N GLN A 62 0.48 -3.25 -11.76
CA GLN A 62 1.18 -4.05 -10.75
C GLN A 62 0.42 -4.05 -9.42
N LEU A 63 -0.13 -2.91 -9.01
CA LEU A 63 -0.96 -2.81 -7.82
C LEU A 63 -2.23 -3.67 -7.95
N GLN A 64 -2.93 -3.57 -9.08
CA GLN A 64 -4.10 -4.41 -9.36
C GLN A 64 -3.75 -5.90 -9.31
N SER A 65 -2.66 -6.31 -9.96
CA SER A 65 -2.20 -7.71 -9.93
C SER A 65 -1.88 -8.20 -8.52
N SER A 66 -1.33 -7.33 -7.67
CA SER A 66 -1.04 -7.65 -6.26
C SER A 66 -2.32 -7.83 -5.45
N LEU A 67 -3.30 -6.94 -5.65
CA LEU A 67 -4.61 -7.04 -5.00
C LEU A 67 -5.34 -8.31 -5.39
N ASP A 68 -5.40 -8.63 -6.69
CA ASP A 68 -5.97 -9.87 -7.21
C ASP A 68 -5.36 -11.12 -6.58
N TRP A 69 -4.04 -11.09 -6.31
CA TRP A 69 -3.35 -12.20 -5.67
C TRP A 69 -3.73 -12.32 -4.20
N VAL A 70 -3.79 -11.22 -3.46
CA VAL A 70 -4.23 -11.21 -2.05
C VAL A 70 -5.67 -11.69 -1.95
N GLU A 71 -6.57 -11.15 -2.78
CA GLU A 71 -7.99 -11.50 -2.82
C GLU A 71 -8.20 -12.99 -3.09
N ARG A 72 -7.40 -13.61 -3.97
CA ARG A 72 -7.48 -15.06 -4.23
C ARG A 72 -6.82 -15.92 -3.17
N ARG A 73 -5.79 -15.43 -2.48
CA ARG A 73 -4.97 -16.23 -1.57
C ARG A 73 -5.54 -16.30 -0.17
N GLU A 74 -6.02 -15.19 0.39
CA GLU A 74 -6.47 -15.14 1.78
C GLU A 74 -7.70 -16.04 2.04
N PRO A 75 -8.74 -16.09 1.19
CA PRO A 75 -9.86 -17.02 1.38
C PRO A 75 -9.42 -18.49 1.37
N ARG A 76 -8.50 -18.88 0.48
CA ARG A 76 -7.97 -20.25 0.42
C ARG A 76 -7.22 -20.65 1.70
N LYS A 77 -6.51 -19.72 2.33
CA LYS A 77 -5.87 -19.98 3.63
C LYS A 77 -6.92 -20.21 4.71
N LEU A 78 -7.98 -19.41 4.70
CA LEU A 78 -9.08 -19.55 5.64
C LEU A 78 -9.80 -20.89 5.47
N GLU A 79 -10.07 -21.31 4.23
CA GLU A 79 -10.65 -22.63 3.94
C GLU A 79 -9.81 -23.79 4.48
N VAL A 80 -8.47 -23.67 4.41
CA VAL A 80 -7.57 -24.70 4.96
C VAL A 80 -7.63 -24.73 6.49
N GLU A 81 -7.70 -23.57 7.13
CA GLU A 81 -7.77 -23.48 8.59
C GLU A 81 -9.14 -23.95 9.12
N GLU A 82 -10.22 -23.57 8.43
CA GLU A 82 -11.57 -24.05 8.71
C GLU A 82 -11.64 -25.58 8.64
N LYS A 83 -11.11 -26.19 7.57
CA LYS A 83 -11.08 -27.65 7.44
C LYS A 83 -10.32 -28.35 8.57
N LYS A 84 -9.19 -27.78 9.01
CA LYS A 84 -8.43 -28.32 10.14
C LYS A 84 -9.23 -28.22 11.44
N GLY A 85 -9.82 -27.05 11.72
CA GLY A 85 -10.65 -26.84 12.90
C GLY A 85 -11.84 -27.79 12.94
N LEU A 86 -12.57 -27.91 11.83
CA LEU A 86 -13.70 -28.84 11.70
C LEU A 86 -13.28 -30.29 11.92
N SER A 87 -12.14 -30.72 11.39
CA SER A 87 -11.63 -32.09 11.60
C SER A 87 -11.30 -32.39 13.06
N ILE A 88 -10.77 -31.41 13.80
CA ILE A 88 -10.51 -31.54 15.25
C ILE A 88 -11.83 -31.66 16.00
N ILE A 89 -12.83 -30.82 15.67
CA ILE A 89 -14.15 -30.85 16.28
C ILE A 89 -14.85 -32.18 16.01
N GLU A 90 -14.85 -32.65 14.76
CA GLU A 90 -15.46 -33.93 14.37
C GLU A 90 -14.85 -35.11 15.15
N LYS A 91 -13.53 -35.12 15.31
CA LYS A 91 -12.85 -36.14 16.12
C LYS A 91 -13.27 -36.07 17.60
N ALA A 92 -13.31 -34.87 18.18
CA ALA A 92 -13.71 -34.67 19.57
C ALA A 92 -15.18 -35.06 19.79
N GLU A 93 -16.06 -34.74 18.84
CA GLU A 93 -17.47 -35.14 18.85
C GLU A 93 -17.61 -36.67 18.82
N GLY A 94 -16.87 -37.35 17.94
CA GLY A 94 -16.85 -38.81 17.88
C GLY A 94 -16.38 -39.48 19.19
N GLU A 95 -15.30 -38.96 19.78
CA GLU A 95 -14.80 -39.42 21.08
C GLU A 95 -15.85 -39.22 22.19
N LEU A 96 -16.54 -38.08 22.19
CA LEU A 96 -17.59 -37.77 23.15
C LEU A 96 -18.81 -38.69 22.98
N ILE A 97 -19.23 -38.97 21.75
CA ILE A 97 -20.33 -39.91 21.45
C ILE A 97 -19.99 -41.31 21.97
N HIS A 98 -18.81 -41.82 21.66
CA HIS A 98 -18.36 -43.14 22.14
C HIS A 98 -18.32 -43.21 23.66
N LYS A 99 -17.82 -42.14 24.31
CA LYS A 99 -17.79 -42.04 25.77
C LYS A 99 -19.18 -41.98 26.37
N SER A 100 -20.08 -41.17 25.81
CA SER A 100 -21.47 -41.08 26.25
C SER A 100 -22.17 -42.43 26.12
N GLN A 101 -21.93 -43.19 25.06
CA GLN A 101 -22.53 -44.51 24.88
C GLN A 101 -21.97 -45.51 25.91
N SER A 102 -20.66 -45.52 26.13
CA SER A 102 -20.02 -46.38 27.13
C SER A 102 -20.56 -46.14 28.54
N LEU A 103 -20.80 -44.87 28.88
CA LEU A 103 -21.45 -44.49 30.15
C LEU A 103 -22.89 -44.97 30.22
N LYS A 104 -23.70 -44.79 29.16
CA LYS A 104 -25.07 -45.29 29.11
C LYS A 104 -25.15 -46.80 29.29
N ASP A 105 -24.26 -47.54 28.64
CA ASP A 105 -24.20 -49.01 28.73
C ASP A 105 -23.82 -49.46 30.13
N LEU A 106 -22.83 -48.79 30.76
CA LEU A 106 -22.41 -49.09 32.13
C LEU A 106 -23.51 -48.77 33.15
N ILE A 107 -24.20 -47.62 33.00
CA ILE A 107 -25.33 -47.25 33.85
C ILE A 107 -26.42 -48.31 33.75
N SER A 108 -26.79 -48.71 32.53
CA SER A 108 -27.84 -49.71 32.30
C SER A 108 -27.48 -51.08 32.90
N ASP A 109 -26.22 -51.51 32.79
CA ASP A 109 -25.73 -52.76 33.41
C ASP A 109 -25.80 -52.69 34.94
N LEU A 110 -25.35 -51.58 35.54
CA LEU A 110 -25.42 -51.36 36.98
C LEU A 110 -26.87 -51.29 37.49
N GLU A 111 -27.75 -50.57 36.81
CA GLU A 111 -29.18 -50.50 37.15
C GLU A 111 -29.85 -51.87 37.12
N HIS A 112 -29.59 -52.67 36.06
CA HIS A 112 -30.11 -54.03 35.96
C HIS A 112 -29.62 -54.92 37.11
N ARG A 113 -28.33 -54.86 37.45
CA ARG A 113 -27.74 -55.65 38.54
C ARG A 113 -28.29 -55.25 39.91
N CYS A 114 -28.49 -53.96 40.16
CA CYS A 114 -29.05 -53.46 41.41
C CYS A 114 -30.53 -53.85 41.60
N GLN A 115 -31.29 -54.02 40.52
CA GLN A 115 -32.70 -54.44 40.57
C GLN A 115 -32.89 -55.97 40.48
N GLY A 116 -31.84 -56.69 40.07
CA GLY A 116 -31.86 -58.13 39.87
C GLY A 116 -31.70 -58.96 41.15
N SER A 117 -31.46 -60.26 40.95
CA SER A 117 -31.20 -61.22 42.01
C SER A 117 -29.80 -61.04 42.63
N THR A 118 -29.58 -61.60 43.83
CA THR A 118 -28.25 -61.61 44.48
C THR A 118 -27.15 -62.20 43.60
N VAL A 119 -27.48 -63.17 42.74
CA VAL A 119 -26.52 -63.76 41.79
C VAL A 119 -26.14 -62.76 40.70
N GLU A 120 -27.09 -62.04 40.12
CA GLU A 120 -26.83 -61.00 39.10
C GLU A 120 -26.04 -59.83 39.68
N LEU A 121 -26.30 -59.46 40.93
CA LEU A 121 -25.56 -58.42 41.65
C LEU A 121 -24.08 -58.81 41.83
N LEU A 122 -23.80 -60.06 42.20
CA LEU A 122 -22.44 -60.51 42.52
C LEU A 122 -21.63 -61.00 41.32
N LYS A 123 -22.28 -61.34 40.21
CA LYS A 123 -21.62 -61.87 39.01
C LYS A 123 -20.58 -60.89 38.47
N ASP A 124 -19.32 -61.26 38.36
CA ASP A 124 -18.25 -60.43 37.76
C ASP A 124 -18.11 -59.01 38.38
N ALA A 125 -18.53 -58.83 39.64
CA ALA A 125 -18.59 -57.51 40.29
C ALA A 125 -17.23 -56.79 40.35
N SER A 126 -16.13 -57.56 40.48
CA SER A 126 -14.77 -57.01 40.46
C SER A 126 -14.39 -56.39 39.12
N ASP A 127 -14.95 -56.88 38.02
CA ASP A 127 -14.60 -56.40 36.68
C ASP A 127 -15.45 -55.20 36.27
N VAL A 128 -16.72 -55.18 36.70
CA VAL A 128 -17.59 -54.00 36.55
C VAL A 128 -17.06 -52.81 37.35
N THR A 129 -16.66 -53.01 38.61
CA THR A 129 -16.08 -51.95 39.45
C THR A 129 -14.75 -51.42 38.89
N LYS A 130 -13.90 -52.28 38.32
CA LYS A 130 -12.72 -51.82 37.56
C LYS A 130 -13.14 -50.98 36.35
N LYS A 131 -14.11 -51.43 35.56
CA LYS A 131 -14.60 -50.71 34.37
C LYS A 131 -15.17 -49.34 34.74
N GLU A 132 -15.91 -49.25 35.84
CA GLU A 132 -16.41 -48.00 36.42
C GLU A 132 -15.26 -47.04 36.77
N PHE A 133 -14.27 -47.52 37.54
CA PHE A 133 -13.10 -46.74 37.89
C PHE A 133 -12.35 -46.20 36.66
N TRP A 134 -12.10 -47.05 35.66
CA TRP A 134 -11.45 -46.65 34.41
C TRP A 134 -12.28 -45.61 33.64
N THR A 135 -13.59 -45.82 33.51
CA THR A 135 -14.48 -44.91 32.79
C THR A 135 -14.50 -43.52 33.43
N LEU A 136 -14.52 -43.46 34.76
CA LEU A 136 -14.48 -42.21 35.54
C LEU A 136 -13.10 -41.53 35.46
N SER A 137 -12.01 -42.28 35.60
CA SER A 137 -10.64 -41.73 35.52
C SER A 137 -10.25 -41.21 34.13
N SER A 138 -10.94 -41.66 33.08
CA SER A 138 -10.73 -41.19 31.70
C SER A 138 -11.34 -39.81 31.40
N SER A 139 -11.95 -39.13 32.38
CA SER A 139 -12.43 -37.75 32.25
C SER A 139 -11.29 -36.73 32.25
N SER A 140 -10.41 -36.82 31.26
CA SER A 140 -9.45 -35.78 30.96
C SER A 140 -10.17 -34.60 30.29
N SER A 141 -10.51 -33.61 31.12
CA SER A 141 -10.72 -32.18 30.85
C SER A 141 -11.57 -31.74 29.62
N PRO A 142 -12.74 -31.11 29.86
CA PRO A 142 -13.51 -30.36 28.84
C PRO A 142 -12.72 -29.24 28.14
N HIS A 143 -11.58 -28.82 28.70
CA HIS A 143 -10.85 -27.66 28.24
C HIS A 143 -10.31 -27.78 26.81
N GLN A 144 -10.06 -29.00 26.30
CA GLN A 144 -9.64 -29.15 24.89
C GLN A 144 -10.78 -28.79 23.93
N ALA A 145 -12.03 -29.17 24.23
CA ALA A 145 -13.16 -28.83 23.36
C ALA A 145 -13.54 -27.34 23.47
N GLU A 146 -13.48 -26.75 24.68
CA GLU A 146 -13.80 -25.32 24.91
C GLU A 146 -12.74 -24.36 24.35
N GLU A 147 -11.45 -24.74 24.38
CA GLU A 147 -10.36 -23.92 23.85
C GLU A 147 -10.35 -23.90 22.31
N PHE A 148 -10.70 -25.01 21.64
CA PHE A 148 -10.88 -25.03 20.18
C PHE A 148 -12.22 -24.43 19.72
N ALA A 149 -13.27 -24.48 20.54
CA ALA A 149 -14.54 -23.80 20.27
C ALA A 149 -14.47 -22.27 20.47
N SER A 150 -13.41 -21.77 21.12
CA SER A 150 -13.10 -20.34 21.20
C SER A 150 -12.72 -19.82 19.81
N SER A 151 -13.76 -19.43 19.08
CA SER A 151 -13.85 -18.78 17.77
C SER A 151 -12.53 -18.39 17.05
N PRO A 152 -12.41 -18.68 15.74
CA PRO A 152 -11.34 -18.14 14.88
C PRO A 152 -11.40 -16.61 14.71
N ALA A 153 -12.36 -15.95 15.37
CA ALA A 153 -12.54 -14.51 15.37
C ALA A 153 -11.30 -13.74 15.89
N SER A 154 -10.47 -14.33 16.76
CA SER A 154 -9.26 -13.67 17.26
C SER A 154 -8.13 -13.57 16.22
N GLN A 155 -8.24 -14.23 15.06
CA GLN A 155 -7.32 -14.03 13.92
C GLN A 155 -7.84 -13.00 12.90
N ARG A 156 -9.06 -12.48 13.06
CA ARG A 156 -9.65 -11.49 12.13
C ARG A 156 -8.94 -10.14 12.18
N ASP A 157 -8.31 -9.80 13.29
CA ASP A 157 -7.58 -8.53 13.44
C ASP A 157 -6.20 -8.52 12.75
N ALA A 158 -5.72 -9.69 12.29
CA ALA A 158 -4.41 -9.83 11.65
C ALA A 158 -4.45 -9.73 10.12
N VAL A 159 -5.63 -9.72 9.47
CA VAL A 159 -5.76 -9.25 8.07
C VAL A 159 -5.81 -7.72 8.06
N SER A 160 -4.95 -7.11 8.86
CA SER A 160 -4.56 -5.73 8.63
C SER A 160 -3.98 -5.68 7.22
N LEU A 161 -4.51 -4.77 6.40
CA LEU A 161 -3.94 -4.36 5.11
C LEU A 161 -2.47 -3.91 5.21
N SER A 162 -1.87 -3.94 6.40
CA SER A 162 -0.42 -3.87 6.65
C SER A 162 0.39 -4.94 5.91
N ARG A 163 -0.23 -6.03 5.42
CA ARG A 163 0.42 -6.99 4.51
C ARG A 163 0.58 -6.48 3.07
N ILE A 164 0.02 -5.33 2.73
CA ILE A 164 0.48 -4.54 1.59
C ILE A 164 1.76 -3.81 2.02
N ASP A 165 2.78 -4.57 2.47
CA ASP A 165 4.16 -4.09 2.52
C ASP A 165 4.76 -4.17 1.10
N ASN A 166 3.99 -3.65 0.13
CA ASN A 166 4.47 -3.28 -1.19
C ASN A 166 4.75 -1.79 -1.14
N ARG A 167 5.69 -1.37 -0.29
CA ARG A 167 6.52 -0.23 -0.70
C ARG A 167 7.04 -0.59 -2.08
N PRO A 168 6.77 0.20 -3.13
CA PRO A 168 7.59 0.08 -4.31
C PRO A 168 9.02 0.32 -3.81
N LYS A 169 9.86 -0.73 -3.77
CA LYS A 169 11.30 -0.61 -3.45
C LYS A 169 12.06 0.19 -4.53
N GLN A 170 11.34 0.92 -5.38
CA GLN A 170 11.81 1.90 -6.32
C GLN A 170 10.89 3.13 -6.33
N LEU A 171 10.60 3.73 -5.17
CA LEU A 171 10.39 5.19 -5.20
C LEU A 171 11.77 5.84 -5.35
N GLY A 172 12.36 5.70 -6.55
CA GLY A 172 13.49 6.51 -6.96
C GLY A 172 13.10 7.96 -6.74
N GLY A 173 13.91 8.67 -5.95
CA GLY A 173 13.52 9.92 -5.33
C GLY A 173 12.85 10.88 -6.32
N LEU A 174 11.64 11.32 -5.97
CA LEU A 174 10.95 12.41 -6.65
C LEU A 174 11.89 13.63 -6.66
N SER A 175 12.49 13.91 -7.81
CA SER A 175 13.37 15.05 -8.02
C SER A 175 12.57 16.14 -8.70
N LEU A 176 12.50 17.30 -8.07
CA LEU A 176 11.93 18.50 -8.66
C LEU A 176 12.78 18.90 -9.88
N ASN A 177 12.11 19.17 -11.01
CA ASN A 177 12.77 19.60 -12.23
C ASN A 177 12.93 21.14 -12.23
N PRO A 178 14.17 21.67 -12.17
CA PRO A 178 14.41 23.11 -12.11
C PRO A 178 13.99 23.86 -13.39
N GLN A 179 13.81 23.16 -14.52
CA GLN A 179 13.42 23.79 -15.78
C GLN A 179 11.91 24.01 -15.92
N THR A 180 11.12 23.37 -15.05
CA THR A 180 9.67 23.53 -14.96
C THR A 180 9.24 24.39 -13.77
N ALA A 181 10.20 24.86 -12.95
CA ALA A 181 9.95 25.73 -11.82
C ALA A 181 9.47 27.13 -12.27
N ASN A 182 8.48 27.66 -11.55
CA ASN A 182 8.12 29.08 -11.63
C ASN A 182 9.35 29.95 -11.30
N LEU A 183 9.55 31.08 -11.97
CA LEU A 183 10.72 31.98 -11.77
C LEU A 183 10.93 32.42 -10.31
N ASN A 184 9.91 32.33 -9.46
CA ASN A 184 9.98 32.67 -8.03
C ASN A 184 10.25 31.47 -7.10
N LEU A 185 10.51 30.28 -7.65
CA LEU A 185 10.75 29.06 -6.89
C LEU A 185 12.16 28.53 -7.17
N VAL A 186 12.97 28.44 -6.10
CA VAL A 186 14.32 27.89 -6.17
C VAL A 186 14.33 26.52 -5.49
N PRO A 187 14.67 25.43 -6.21
CA PRO A 187 14.80 24.11 -5.60
C PRO A 187 16.11 23.96 -4.81
N SER A 188 16.06 23.17 -3.73
CA SER A 188 17.22 22.78 -2.93
C SER A 188 18.22 21.94 -3.74
N LYS A 189 19.49 21.89 -3.31
CA LYS A 189 20.59 21.16 -3.97
C LYS A 189 20.26 19.67 -4.18
N ASN A 190 19.52 19.06 -3.25
CA ASN A 190 19.06 17.68 -3.34
C ASN A 190 17.77 17.49 -4.17
N ARG A 191 17.21 18.58 -4.71
CA ARG A 191 15.99 18.65 -5.53
C ARG A 191 14.75 18.04 -4.86
N ARG A 192 14.70 18.01 -3.52
CA ARG A 192 13.57 17.46 -2.74
C ARG A 192 12.77 18.52 -2.00
N GLN A 193 13.23 19.77 -1.96
CA GLN A 193 12.57 20.90 -1.30
C GLN A 193 12.58 22.12 -2.21
N VAL A 194 11.60 23.03 -2.05
CA VAL A 194 11.56 24.33 -2.73
C VAL A 194 11.43 25.47 -1.72
N ARG A 195 12.05 26.61 -2.02
CA ARG A 195 11.84 27.87 -1.31
C ARG A 195 11.23 28.89 -2.27
N PHE A 196 10.20 29.59 -1.80
CA PHE A 196 9.66 30.75 -2.49
C PHE A 196 10.53 31.97 -2.22
N VAL A 197 11.10 32.53 -3.29
CA VAL A 197 11.89 33.75 -3.25
C VAL A 197 11.06 34.79 -3.97
N GLY A 198 10.13 35.41 -3.24
CA GLY A 198 9.22 36.42 -3.81
C GLY A 198 9.98 37.57 -4.48
N ALA A 199 9.27 38.32 -5.35
CA ALA A 199 9.81 39.39 -6.17
C ALA A 199 10.55 40.47 -5.35
N LYS A 200 11.86 40.30 -5.16
CA LYS A 200 12.78 41.38 -4.85
C LYS A 200 13.83 41.43 -5.93
N LEU A 201 13.74 42.48 -6.75
CA LEU A 201 14.84 42.93 -7.59
C LEU A 201 16.02 43.26 -6.67
N SER A 202 17.04 42.41 -6.65
CA SER A 202 18.34 42.76 -6.09
C SER A 202 19.43 42.50 -7.13
N LYS A 203 20.16 43.58 -7.44
CA LYS A 203 21.35 43.70 -8.28
C LYS A 203 22.41 42.61 -8.01
N PRO A 204 23.34 42.39 -8.96
CA PRO A 204 24.26 41.26 -8.88
C PRO A 204 25.37 41.54 -7.87
N SER A 205 25.62 40.60 -6.97
CA SER A 205 26.88 40.56 -6.22
C SER A 205 27.26 39.11 -5.91
N CYS A 206 28.42 38.76 -6.49
CA CYS A 206 29.53 37.95 -5.98
C CYS A 206 29.27 36.67 -5.17
N LEU A 207 29.97 35.63 -5.62
CA LEU A 207 30.54 34.48 -4.89
C LEU A 207 30.41 34.53 -3.37
N GLU A 208 29.84 33.48 -2.80
CA GLU A 208 30.35 32.90 -1.55
C GLU A 208 29.98 31.41 -1.47
N GLU A 209 31.04 30.60 -1.40
CA GLU A 209 31.01 29.20 -0.98
C GLU A 209 30.72 29.15 0.53
N HIS A 210 30.03 28.10 1.03
CA HIS A 210 30.49 27.23 2.12
C HIS A 210 29.39 26.35 2.79
N TYR A 211 29.81 25.11 3.08
CA TYR A 211 29.46 24.09 4.12
C TYR A 211 27.99 23.91 4.58
N ASP A 212 27.41 22.72 4.80
CA ASP A 212 27.79 21.30 4.83
C ASP A 212 26.73 20.44 4.09
#